data_AF-A0A968AQ96-F1
#
_entry.id   AF-A0A968AQ96-F1
#
_cell.length_a   1.000
_cell.length_b   1.000
_cell.length_c   1.000
_cell.angle_alpha   90.00
_cell.angle_beta   90.00
_cell.angle_gamma   90.00
#
_symmetry.space_group_name_H-M   'P 1'
#
loop_
_entity.id
_entity.type
_entity.pdbx_description
1 polymer ?
#
loop_
_entity_poly.entity_id
_entity_poly.type
_entity_poly.pdbx_seq_one_letter_code
_entity_poly.pdbx_strand_id
1 'polypeptide(L)'
;MKILIDHKGKFRQAIGFSLMVLVVLMGCAAKNYGRLNSDTEVTKAFQNHTVLPDHTYYYRGPQSRPFVIAGIYKDFVLDSPLWVEIDPNSKDFRTLIDRVSLQGMGSNVQPWGFTIIDGSGREIGVWYSAIRAAAVDVDENGRIANLSPIGTVTRGAQRR
;
A
#
# COMPACT_ATOMS: atom_id res chain seq x y z
N MET A 1 43.24 -58.27 17.12
CA MET A 1 43.92 -57.19 16.37
C MET A 1 42.91 -56.05 16.19
N LYS A 2 43.19 -54.85 16.69
CA LYS A 2 42.22 -53.75 16.85
C LYS A 2 41.80 -53.17 15.49
N ILE A 3 40.50 -53.18 15.19
CA ILE A 3 39.91 -52.40 14.10
C ILE A 3 39.80 -50.97 14.61
N LEU A 4 40.78 -50.12 14.25
CA LEU A 4 40.77 -48.71 14.59
C LEU A 4 39.79 -48.02 13.62
N ILE A 5 38.54 -47.86 14.06
CA ILE A 5 37.52 -47.13 13.32
C ILE A 5 37.95 -45.66 13.28
N ASP A 6 38.35 -45.19 12.09
CA ASP A 6 38.58 -43.77 11.84
C ASP A 6 37.26 -43.01 11.97
N HIS A 7 37.03 -42.47 13.17
CA HIS A 7 35.89 -41.63 13.50
C HIS A 7 36.06 -40.17 13.04
N LYS A 8 37.24 -39.76 12.58
CA LYS A 8 37.56 -38.34 12.33
C LYS A 8 37.03 -37.85 10.98
N GLY A 9 36.98 -38.71 9.96
CA GLY A 9 36.52 -38.35 8.62
C GLY A 9 35.00 -38.16 8.50
N LYS A 10 34.20 -39.00 9.18
CA LYS A 10 32.73 -38.96 9.10
C LYS A 10 32.12 -37.80 9.90
N PHE A 11 32.75 -37.41 11.01
CA PHE A 11 32.28 -36.30 11.84
C PHE A 11 32.47 -34.94 11.15
N ARG A 12 33.56 -34.77 10.37
CA ARG A 12 33.82 -33.55 9.59
C ARG A 12 32.83 -33.36 8.43
N GLN A 13 32.38 -34.44 7.79
CA GLN A 13 31.39 -34.37 6.71
C GLN A 13 29.97 -34.10 7.22
N ALA A 14 29.57 -34.70 8.35
CA ALA A 14 28.27 -34.45 8.96
C ALA A 14 28.09 -33.00 9.43
N ILE A 15 29.15 -32.39 9.97
CA ILE A 15 29.16 -30.97 10.39
C ILE A 15 29.01 -30.04 9.17
N GLY A 16 29.68 -30.33 8.06
CA GLY A 16 29.59 -29.50 6.84
C GLY A 16 28.20 -29.52 6.20
N PHE A 17 27.54 -30.68 6.16
CA PHE A 17 26.18 -30.81 5.62
C PHE A 17 25.14 -30.16 6.55
N SER A 18 25.31 -30.28 7.87
CA SER A 18 24.42 -29.66 8.86
C SER A 18 24.52 -28.13 8.87
N LEU A 19 25.71 -27.56 8.68
CA LEU A 19 25.88 -26.11 8.55
C LEU A 19 25.24 -25.56 7.27
N MET A 20 25.32 -26.29 6.15
CA MET A 20 24.74 -25.87 4.87
C MET A 20 23.20 -25.84 4.91
N VAL A 21 22.56 -26.75 5.65
CA VAL A 21 21.10 -26.77 5.84
C VAL A 21 20.61 -25.60 6.71
N LEU A 22 21.39 -25.17 7.72
CA LEU A 22 21.03 -24.03 8.57
C LEU A 22 21.08 -22.68 7.84
N VAL A 23 21.96 -22.52 6.85
CA VAL A 23 22.09 -21.28 6.07
C VAL A 23 20.93 -21.09 5.08
N VAL A 24 20.34 -22.18 4.58
CA VAL A 24 19.17 -22.11 3.66
C VAL A 24 17.89 -21.70 4.39
N LEU A 25 17.78 -21.93 5.70
CA LEU A 25 16.63 -21.54 6.52
C LEU A 25 16.67 -20.08 7.00
N MET A 26 17.78 -19.37 6.78
CA MET A 26 17.91 -17.92 7.02
C MET A 26 17.52 -17.09 5.79
N GLY A 27 16.61 -17.60 4.95
CA GLY A 27 15.95 -16.80 3.93
C GLY A 27 15.25 -15.62 4.60
N CYS A 28 15.83 -14.43 4.45
CA CYS A 28 15.38 -13.19 5.04
C CYS A 28 13.86 -13.04 4.92
N ALA A 29 13.15 -13.03 6.04
CA ALA A 29 11.81 -12.47 6.12
C ALA A 29 11.92 -10.94 5.98
N ALA A 30 12.27 -10.47 4.78
CA ALA A 30 12.22 -9.06 4.46
C ALA A 30 10.75 -8.65 4.54
N LYS A 31 10.43 -7.71 5.44
CA LYS A 31 9.09 -7.12 5.49
C LYS A 31 8.86 -6.37 4.19
N ASN A 32 8.07 -6.96 3.30
CA ASN A 32 7.66 -6.32 2.06
C ASN A 32 6.61 -5.27 2.41
N TYR A 33 6.87 -4.02 2.04
CA TYR A 33 5.85 -2.97 2.09
C TYR A 33 5.01 -3.05 0.82
N GLY A 34 3.74 -2.66 0.96
CA GLY A 34 2.86 -2.52 -0.19
C GLY A 34 3.21 -1.30 -1.04
N ARG A 35 2.45 -1.13 -2.12
CA ARG A 35 2.67 -0.09 -3.13
C ARG A 35 1.38 0.32 -3.80
N LEU A 36 1.46 1.40 -4.58
CA LEU A 36 0.40 1.82 -5.50
C LEU A 36 0.77 1.38 -6.92
N ASN A 37 -0.18 0.75 -7.61
CA ASN A 37 -0.06 0.43 -9.02
C ASN A 37 -1.02 1.32 -9.82
N SER A 38 -0.52 2.00 -10.85
CA SER A 38 -1.35 2.88 -11.68
C SER A 38 -2.48 2.11 -12.35
N ASP A 39 -3.70 2.64 -12.26
CA ASP A 39 -4.90 2.01 -12.82
C ASP A 39 -5.80 3.04 -13.52
N THR A 40 -5.96 2.86 -14.83
CA THR A 40 -6.76 3.76 -15.67
C THR A 40 -8.27 3.60 -15.43
N GLU A 41 -8.75 2.40 -15.09
CA GLU A 41 -10.16 2.17 -14.81
C GLU A 41 -10.56 2.77 -13.47
N VAL A 42 -9.69 2.69 -12.46
CA VAL A 42 -9.87 3.44 -11.20
C VAL A 42 -9.91 4.94 -11.49
N THR A 43 -9.01 5.43 -12.36
CA THR A 43 -9.00 6.85 -12.75
C THR A 43 -10.34 7.28 -13.34
N LYS A 44 -10.86 6.53 -14.31
CA LYS A 44 -12.16 6.79 -14.95
C LYS A 44 -13.31 6.69 -13.96
N ALA A 45 -13.29 5.71 -13.05
CA ALA A 45 -14.33 5.53 -12.06
C ALA A 45 -14.47 6.78 -11.19
N PHE A 46 -13.38 7.30 -10.64
CA PHE A 46 -13.41 8.55 -9.86
C PHE A 46 -13.81 9.76 -10.71
N GLN A 47 -13.28 9.90 -11.93
CA GLN A 47 -13.64 11.02 -12.82
C GLN A 47 -15.13 11.03 -13.22
N ASN A 48 -15.75 9.86 -13.31
CA ASN A 48 -17.18 9.71 -13.62
C ASN A 48 -18.06 9.64 -12.36
N HIS A 49 -17.48 9.82 -11.17
CA HIS A 49 -18.15 9.63 -9.88
C HIS A 49 -18.84 8.26 -9.73
N THR A 50 -18.26 7.23 -10.34
CA THR A 50 -18.69 5.85 -10.20
C THR A 50 -18.18 5.30 -8.88
N VAL A 51 -19.10 4.87 -8.03
CA VAL A 51 -18.77 4.16 -6.79
C VAL A 51 -18.44 2.71 -7.14
N LEU A 52 -17.20 2.29 -6.88
CA LEU A 52 -16.81 0.89 -7.01
C LEU A 52 -17.49 0.05 -5.92
N PRO A 53 -18.01 -1.15 -6.25
CA PRO A 53 -18.70 -2.02 -5.30
C PRO A 53 -17.73 -2.56 -4.24
N ASP A 54 -18.25 -2.99 -3.10
CA ASP A 54 -17.48 -3.67 -2.05
C ASP A 54 -16.33 -2.88 -1.42
N HIS A 55 -16.39 -1.55 -1.48
CA HIS A 55 -15.44 -0.66 -0.81
C HIS A 55 -16.10 0.15 0.31
N THR A 56 -15.35 0.36 1.39
CA THR A 56 -15.57 1.46 2.35
C THR A 56 -14.66 2.61 1.97
N TYR A 57 -15.22 3.83 1.85
CA TYR A 57 -14.47 4.99 1.37
C TYR A 57 -14.00 5.88 2.51
N TYR A 58 -12.78 6.38 2.35
CA TYR A 58 -12.13 7.28 3.28
C TYR A 58 -11.45 8.42 2.53
N TYR A 59 -11.27 9.55 3.21
CA TYR A 59 -10.39 10.61 2.73
C TYR A 59 -9.38 11.01 3.80
N ARG A 60 -8.28 11.62 3.36
CA ARG A 60 -7.25 12.20 4.23
C ARG A 60 -6.99 13.65 3.88
N GLY A 61 -6.81 14.48 4.92
CA GLY A 61 -6.54 15.92 4.81
C GLY A 61 -7.78 16.79 5.08
N PRO A 62 -7.66 18.12 5.05
CA PRO A 62 -8.78 19.02 5.31
C PRO A 62 -9.89 18.81 4.27
N GLN A 63 -11.16 18.80 4.69
CA GLN A 63 -12.30 18.62 3.78
C GLN A 63 -12.31 19.66 2.64
N SER A 64 -11.85 20.90 2.90
CA SER A 64 -11.75 21.98 1.89
C SER A 64 -10.66 21.74 0.83
N ARG A 65 -9.64 20.94 1.15
CA ARG A 65 -8.51 20.61 0.26
C ARG A 65 -7.97 19.21 0.61
N PRO A 66 -8.74 18.15 0.31
CA PRO A 66 -8.34 16.78 0.60
C PRO A 66 -7.06 16.44 -0.17
N PHE A 67 -6.26 15.55 0.41
CA PHE A 67 -5.03 15.07 -0.21
C PHE A 67 -5.28 13.82 -1.05
N VAL A 68 -6.16 12.93 -0.59
CA VAL A 68 -6.42 11.64 -1.23
C VAL A 68 -7.80 11.14 -0.81
N ILE A 69 -8.42 10.39 -1.72
CA ILE A 69 -9.55 9.50 -1.43
C ILE A 69 -9.07 8.06 -1.64
N ALA A 70 -9.42 7.18 -0.72
CA ALA A 70 -9.18 5.75 -0.83
C ALA A 70 -10.49 4.99 -0.67
N GLY A 71 -10.71 3.98 -1.51
CA GLY A 71 -11.72 2.96 -1.27
C GLY A 71 -11.00 1.71 -0.79
N ILE A 72 -11.38 1.15 0.34
CA ILE A 72 -10.76 -0.07 0.90
C ILE A 72 -11.75 -1.21 0.78
N TYR A 73 -11.33 -2.38 0.28
CA TYR A 73 -12.24 -3.52 0.22
C TYR A 73 -12.75 -3.89 1.62
N LYS A 74 -14.02 -4.28 1.71
CA LYS A 74 -14.72 -4.50 3.00
C LYS A 74 -14.15 -5.64 3.86
N ASP A 75 -13.34 -6.52 3.29
CA ASP A 75 -12.60 -7.57 4.00
C ASP A 75 -11.34 -7.05 4.72
N PHE A 76 -10.94 -5.80 4.46
CA PHE A 76 -9.86 -5.11 5.18
C PHE A 76 -10.42 -4.01 6.10
N VAL A 77 -9.69 -3.76 7.19
CA VAL A 77 -10.06 -2.71 8.15
C VAL A 77 -8.98 -1.64 8.16
N LEU A 78 -9.34 -0.41 7.78
CA LEU A 78 -8.47 0.75 7.90
C LEU A 78 -8.62 1.37 9.29
N ASP A 79 -7.73 1.01 10.19
CA ASP A 79 -7.73 1.49 11.57
C ASP A 79 -6.73 2.64 11.74
N SER A 80 -7.16 3.86 11.37
CA SER A 80 -6.32 5.04 11.47
C SER A 80 -7.12 6.31 11.74
N PRO A 81 -6.79 7.09 12.80
CA PRO A 81 -7.49 8.34 13.11
C PRO A 81 -7.20 9.47 12.09
N LEU A 82 -6.27 9.26 11.17
CA LEU A 82 -5.91 10.22 10.12
C LEU A 82 -6.84 10.14 8.90
N TRP A 83 -7.61 9.06 8.81
CA TRP A 83 -8.57 8.82 7.74
C TRP A 83 -9.98 9.04 8.27
N VAL A 84 -10.78 9.70 7.46
CA VAL A 84 -12.18 9.99 7.78
C VAL A 84 -13.03 9.18 6.82
N GLU A 85 -13.83 8.26 7.37
CA GLU A 85 -14.81 7.50 6.60
C GLU A 85 -15.87 8.44 6.01
N ILE A 86 -16.33 8.12 4.81
CA ILE A 86 -17.33 8.91 4.11
C ILE A 86 -18.29 8.02 3.32
N ASP A 87 -19.58 8.35 3.41
CA ASP A 87 -20.62 7.68 2.63
C ASP A 87 -20.42 7.96 1.13
N PRO A 88 -20.17 6.93 0.30
CA PRO A 88 -19.95 7.11 -1.13
C PRO A 88 -21.19 7.60 -1.90
N ASN A 89 -22.39 7.52 -1.31
CA ASN A 89 -23.62 8.03 -1.91
C ASN A 89 -23.88 9.51 -1.58
N SER A 90 -23.07 10.10 -0.68
CA SER A 90 -23.25 11.48 -0.25
C SER A 90 -22.80 12.50 -1.29
N LYS A 91 -23.38 13.71 -1.21
CA LYS A 91 -22.90 14.87 -1.98
C LYS A 91 -21.48 15.28 -1.60
N ASP A 92 -21.10 15.06 -0.34
CA ASP A 92 -19.78 15.39 0.17
C ASP A 92 -18.70 14.52 -0.48
N PHE A 93 -18.98 13.24 -0.73
CA PHE A 93 -18.08 12.35 -1.44
C PHE A 93 -17.76 12.87 -2.85
N ARG A 94 -18.79 13.23 -3.62
CA ARG A 94 -18.62 13.84 -4.95
C ARG A 94 -17.81 15.13 -4.89
N THR A 95 -18.11 15.99 -3.92
CA THR A 95 -17.39 17.24 -3.69
C THR A 95 -15.90 17.02 -3.38
N LEU A 96 -15.58 15.99 -2.59
CA LEU A 96 -14.19 15.63 -2.31
C LEU A 96 -13.47 15.12 -3.56
N ILE A 97 -14.13 14.28 -4.36
CA ILE A 97 -13.57 13.80 -5.64
C ILE A 97 -13.22 14.99 -6.52
N ASP A 98 -14.15 15.93 -6.69
CA ASP A 98 -13.91 17.13 -7.48
C ASP A 98 -12.70 17.91 -6.95
N ARG A 99 -12.62 18.13 -5.63
CA ARG A 99 -11.49 18.84 -5.02
C ARG A 99 -10.15 18.11 -5.21
N VAL A 100 -10.13 16.78 -5.11
CA VAL A 100 -8.93 15.99 -5.42
C VAL A 100 -8.57 16.14 -6.89
N SER A 101 -9.55 16.10 -7.80
CA SER A 101 -9.37 16.26 -9.25
C SER A 101 -8.74 17.60 -9.64
N LEU A 102 -8.92 18.65 -8.83
CA LEU A 102 -8.28 19.97 -9.02
C LEU A 102 -6.83 20.03 -8.53
N GLN A 103 -6.32 19.01 -7.84
CA GLN A 103 -4.92 19.00 -7.40
C GLN A 103 -3.99 19.11 -8.60
N GLY A 104 -2.93 19.92 -8.46
CA GLY A 104 -1.96 20.14 -9.53
C GLY A 104 -2.52 20.85 -10.77
N MET A 105 -3.74 21.42 -10.71
CA MET A 105 -4.24 22.32 -11.75
C MET A 105 -3.21 23.43 -12.04
N GLY A 106 -2.91 23.64 -13.33
CA GLY A 106 -1.85 24.55 -13.77
C GLY A 106 -0.43 23.97 -13.71
N SER A 107 -0.29 22.66 -13.47
CA SER A 107 0.97 21.91 -13.51
C SER A 107 0.82 20.63 -14.35
N ASN A 108 1.93 19.93 -14.60
CA ASN A 108 1.92 18.65 -15.31
C ASN A 108 1.51 17.45 -14.40
N VAL A 109 1.15 17.69 -13.14
CA VAL A 109 0.80 16.64 -12.18
C VAL A 109 -0.72 16.57 -12.02
N GLN A 110 -1.37 15.75 -12.84
CA GLN A 110 -2.81 15.48 -12.73
C GLN A 110 -3.07 14.31 -11.75
N PRO A 111 -4.20 14.33 -11.01
CA PRO A 111 -4.67 13.21 -10.21
C PRO A 111 -4.85 11.95 -11.05
N TRP A 112 -4.54 10.83 -10.43
CA TRP A 112 -4.59 9.51 -11.07
C TRP A 112 -5.14 8.47 -10.10
N GLY A 113 -5.78 7.46 -10.65
CA GLY A 113 -6.30 6.29 -9.94
C GLY A 113 -5.25 5.20 -9.82
N PHE A 114 -5.20 4.55 -8.67
CA PHE A 114 -4.27 3.47 -8.39
C PHE A 114 -4.97 2.35 -7.65
N THR A 115 -4.49 1.15 -7.90
CA THR A 115 -4.76 -0.02 -7.08
C THR A 115 -3.77 -0.05 -5.91
N ILE A 116 -4.27 -0.30 -4.70
CA ILE A 116 -3.45 -0.46 -3.49
C ILE A 116 -3.09 -1.94 -3.35
N ILE A 117 -1.80 -2.24 -3.37
CA ILE A 117 -1.27 -3.60 -3.23
C ILE A 117 -0.54 -3.70 -1.89
N ASP A 118 -0.83 -4.73 -1.09
CA ASP A 118 -0.11 -4.98 0.17
C ASP A 118 1.27 -5.64 -0.03
N GLY A 119 2.01 -5.86 1.06
CA GLY A 119 3.32 -6.50 1.02
C GLY A 119 3.32 -7.96 0.55
N SER A 120 2.17 -8.63 0.59
CA SER A 120 1.98 -10.01 0.11
C SER A 120 1.57 -10.07 -1.37
N GLY A 121 1.26 -8.93 -1.98
CA GLY A 121 0.80 -8.83 -3.37
C GLY A 121 -0.72 -8.86 -3.52
N ARG A 122 -1.50 -8.80 -2.44
CA ARG A 122 -2.96 -8.73 -2.49
C ARG A 122 -3.41 -7.31 -2.81
N GLU A 123 -4.48 -7.21 -3.58
CA GLU A 123 -5.20 -5.96 -3.76
C GLU A 123 -6.07 -5.70 -2.54
N ILE A 124 -5.95 -4.52 -1.95
CA ILE A 124 -6.67 -4.15 -0.72
C ILE A 124 -7.61 -2.95 -0.92
N GLY A 125 -7.62 -2.37 -2.11
CA GLY A 125 -8.48 -1.26 -2.47
C GLY A 125 -7.92 -0.37 -3.57
N VAL A 126 -8.46 0.84 -3.63
CA VAL A 126 -8.18 1.86 -4.65
C VAL A 126 -7.80 3.19 -4.02
N TRP A 127 -7.08 4.00 -4.78
CA TRP A 127 -6.52 5.28 -4.37
C TRP A 127 -6.67 6.32 -5.47
N TYR A 128 -7.12 7.52 -5.14
CA TYR A 128 -7.23 8.63 -6.07
C TYR A 128 -6.57 9.89 -5.52
N SER A 129 -5.51 10.35 -6.19
CA SER A 129 -4.73 11.54 -5.80
C SER A 129 -3.75 11.96 -6.89
N ALA A 130 -3.25 13.20 -6.82
CA ALA A 130 -2.02 13.61 -7.49
C ALA A 130 -0.75 13.01 -6.83
N ILE A 131 -0.84 12.55 -5.58
CA ILE A 131 0.23 11.85 -4.86
C ILE A 131 0.26 10.39 -5.30
N ARG A 132 1.39 9.98 -5.89
CA ARG A 132 1.54 8.68 -6.59
C ARG A 132 2.27 7.61 -5.80
N ALA A 133 2.53 7.85 -4.51
CA ALA A 133 3.20 6.91 -3.63
C ALA A 133 2.55 6.93 -2.24
N ALA A 134 2.49 5.76 -1.60
CA ALA A 134 1.99 5.59 -0.25
C ALA A 134 2.81 4.54 0.50
N ALA A 135 2.97 4.73 1.81
CA ALA A 135 3.35 3.68 2.72
C ALA A 135 2.13 2.80 2.95
N VAL A 136 2.25 1.51 2.64
CA VAL A 136 1.18 0.51 2.81
C VAL A 136 1.73 -0.61 3.68
N ASP A 137 1.15 -0.75 4.86
CA ASP A 137 1.47 -1.80 5.83
C ASP A 137 0.17 -2.44 6.31
N VAL A 138 0.06 -3.75 6.08
CA VAL A 138 -1.11 -4.56 6.43
C VAL A 138 -0.62 -5.67 7.32
N ASP A 139 -1.28 -5.85 8.46
CA ASP A 139 -0.97 -6.95 9.37
C ASP A 139 -1.52 -8.29 8.86
N GLU A 140 -1.15 -9.36 9.54
CA GLU A 140 -1.58 -10.73 9.23
C GLU A 140 -3.11 -10.94 9.32
N ASN A 141 -3.82 -10.06 10.03
CA ASN A 141 -5.26 -10.14 10.24
C ASN A 141 -6.04 -9.29 9.21
N GLY A 142 -5.38 -8.65 8.25
CA GLY A 142 -6.02 -7.78 7.26
C GLY A 142 -6.33 -6.38 7.77
N ARG A 143 -5.74 -5.96 8.91
CA ARG A 143 -5.83 -4.56 9.36
C ARG A 143 -4.74 -3.75 8.69
N ILE A 144 -5.14 -2.63 8.09
CA ILE A 144 -4.23 -1.68 7.45
C ILE A 144 -3.66 -0.76 8.53
N ALA A 145 -2.52 -1.14 9.09
CA ALA A 145 -1.85 -0.42 10.18
C ALA A 145 -1.26 0.92 9.71
N ASN A 146 -0.87 1.03 8.45
CA ASN A 146 -0.42 2.28 7.86
C ASN A 146 -0.83 2.38 6.40
N LEU A 147 -1.59 3.42 6.09
CA LEU A 147 -1.87 3.86 4.74
C LEU A 147 -1.60 5.36 4.68
N SER A 148 -0.40 5.76 4.28
CA SER A 148 0.01 7.17 4.33
C SER A 148 0.60 7.63 3.00
N PRO A 149 0.08 8.71 2.37
CA PRO A 149 0.73 9.31 1.20
C PRO A 149 2.18 9.68 1.52
N ILE A 150 3.09 9.33 0.61
CA ILE A 150 4.51 9.71 0.66
C ILE A 150 4.71 10.87 -0.31
N GLY A 151 5.10 12.02 0.22
CA GLY A 151 5.29 13.26 -0.54
C GLY A 151 4.16 14.26 -0.35
N THR A 152 4.26 15.38 -1.06
CA THR A 152 3.28 16.47 -1.03
C THR A 152 2.66 16.67 -2.40
N VAL A 153 1.39 17.07 -2.46
CA VAL A 153 0.81 17.62 -3.70
C VAL A 153 1.69 18.80 -4.11
N THR A 154 2.52 18.63 -5.16
CA THR A 154 3.56 19.59 -5.52
C THR A 154 2.92 20.97 -5.71
N ARG A 155 3.30 21.88 -4.82
CA ARG A 155 2.87 23.28 -4.81
C ARG A 155 3.49 23.97 -6.02
N GLY A 156 2.79 23.99 -7.14
CA GLY A 156 3.08 24.95 -8.21
C GLY A 156 3.06 26.36 -7.62
N ALA A 157 4.22 27.01 -7.62
CA ALA A 157 4.45 28.43 -7.37
C ALA A 157 3.81 29.03 -6.10
N GLN A 158 4.46 28.83 -4.94
CA GLN A 158 4.61 29.95 -4.01
C GLN A 158 6.05 30.44 -4.09
N ARG A 159 6.37 31.11 -5.20
CA ARG A 159 7.44 32.10 -5.17
C ARG A 159 6.87 33.34 -4.47
N ARG A 160 7.57 33.76 -3.41
CA ARG A 160 7.53 35.14 -2.92
C ARG A 160 7.85 36.10 -4.06
#